data_AF-A0A453HR99-F1
#
_entry.id   AF-A0A453HR99-F1
#
_cell.length_a   1.000
_cell.length_b   1.000
_cell.length_c   1.000
_cell.angle_alpha   90.00
_cell.angle_beta   90.00
_cell.angle_gamma   90.00
#
_symmetry.space_group_name_H-M   'P 1'
#
loop_
_entity.id
_entity.type
_entity.pdbx_description
1 polymer ?
#
loop_
_entity_poly.entity_id
_entity_poly.type
_entity_poly.pdbx_seq_one_letter_code
_entity_poly.pdbx_strand_id
1 'polypeptide(L)'
;MSDLFARLAKFLNLKKEASSFAGRVVEPLLLLLNENGPVADEAIDLLRTVIKLYPSSVNRHYNKVESTIAAKIMSTEVNVKLSKKFARVLAMLPSVRVSEGTWSLMIQKVLIGINNLLNDAFVGLEEEKKGREIMMLLVPPGNDPPPVLGDQVKLGGNLHVTKKFGVFTVPTISALAHCCCMMLTSYYPVQVTVPGRALIALSRRVLLVDGSLRNKLFPSTTSLHQELICFELPSLHSSFLDLLHATIKGMRSQLLPHAANIVRLVTDYFKIAKLPTTRTKVYSIVQLLLTSMGVGMSLHLLEVIVSNAVGDLDDNCVKEMTLFSTNPSKGTSESLSKSYSKKRKQEPQIQNSHASGLEKAAISPKKMKTSSMPTSSKGMTPETPGDVRMFTPLCVKIAALETLEILLNVGGSLRTDHWRAKVDLLLINIATSACDSGAGYEPSTTKVGETSISHFRLASYKALLASFLSSPHARPLYLAQGTELFRK
;
A
#
# COMPACT_ATOMS: atom_id res chain seq x y z
N MET A 1 2.49 5.05 -34.16
CA MET A 1 2.92 3.63 -34.30
C MET A 1 1.97 2.65 -33.64
N SER A 2 1.64 2.79 -32.34
CA SER A 2 0.73 1.86 -31.65
C SER A 2 -0.65 1.75 -32.31
N ASP A 3 -1.25 2.88 -32.72
CA ASP A 3 -2.52 2.90 -33.46
C ASP A 3 -2.43 2.15 -34.81
N LEU A 4 -1.33 2.33 -35.55
CA LEU A 4 -1.08 1.60 -36.79
C LEU A 4 -1.05 0.08 -36.54
N PHE A 5 -0.31 -0.39 -35.53
CA PHE A 5 -0.27 -1.81 -35.18
C PHE A 5 -1.64 -2.35 -34.76
N ALA A 6 -2.43 -1.57 -34.03
CA ALA A 6 -3.78 -1.92 -33.62
C ALA A 6 -4.75 -2.02 -34.81
N ARG A 7 -4.63 -1.12 -35.79
CA ARG A 7 -5.41 -1.18 -37.04
C ARG A 7 -5.00 -2.37 -37.89
N LEU A 8 -3.69 -2.59 -38.09
CA LEU A 8 -3.15 -3.72 -38.85
C LEU A 8 -3.59 -5.07 -38.27
N ALA A 9 -3.73 -5.17 -36.94
CA ALA A 9 -4.16 -6.41 -36.28
C ALA A 9 -5.61 -6.81 -36.63
N LYS A 10 -6.42 -5.88 -37.14
CA LYS A 10 -7.79 -6.14 -37.59
C LYS A 10 -7.84 -6.75 -39.00
N PHE A 11 -6.77 -6.64 -39.78
CA PHE A 11 -6.71 -7.16 -41.15
C PHE A 11 -5.99 -8.51 -41.18
N LEU A 12 -6.76 -9.59 -41.26
CA LEU A 12 -6.20 -10.96 -41.28
C LEU A 12 -5.21 -11.18 -42.43
N ASN A 13 -5.48 -10.57 -43.59
CA ASN A 13 -4.65 -10.69 -44.80
C ASN A 13 -3.25 -10.06 -44.62
N LEU A 14 -3.12 -9.05 -43.75
CA LEU A 14 -1.87 -8.34 -43.50
C LEU A 14 -1.11 -8.85 -42.27
N LYS A 15 -1.63 -9.88 -41.58
CA LYS A 15 -1.07 -10.35 -40.29
C LYS A 15 0.40 -10.73 -40.38
N LYS A 16 0.82 -11.38 -41.47
CA LYS A 16 2.22 -11.82 -41.67
C LYS A 16 3.16 -10.64 -41.88
N GLU A 17 2.75 -9.67 -42.70
CA GLU A 17 3.52 -8.45 -42.98
C GLU A 17 3.59 -7.55 -41.73
N ALA A 18 2.48 -7.38 -41.04
CA ALA A 18 2.40 -6.64 -39.79
C ALA A 18 3.28 -7.27 -38.70
N SER A 19 3.30 -8.61 -38.59
CA SER A 19 4.20 -9.32 -37.68
C SER A 19 5.67 -9.13 -38.07
N SER A 20 6.01 -9.23 -39.35
CA SER A 20 7.39 -8.96 -39.83
C SER A 20 7.83 -7.52 -39.53
N PHE A 21 6.95 -6.55 -39.78
CA PHE A 21 7.20 -5.15 -39.44
C PHE A 21 7.37 -4.95 -37.94
N ALA A 22 6.48 -5.53 -37.12
CA ALA A 22 6.59 -5.48 -35.66
C ALA A 22 7.93 -6.02 -35.16
N GLY A 23 8.43 -7.11 -35.75
CA GLY A 23 9.73 -7.69 -35.40
C GLY A 23 10.90 -6.73 -35.64
N ARG A 24 10.87 -5.99 -36.76
CA ARG A 24 11.90 -4.98 -37.08
C ARG A 24 11.89 -3.78 -36.13
N VAL A 25 10.76 -3.50 -35.47
CA VAL A 25 10.63 -2.39 -34.51
C VAL A 25 11.14 -2.76 -33.12
N VAL A 26 11.21 -4.06 -32.76
CA VAL A 26 11.61 -4.49 -31.40
C VAL A 26 13.00 -3.98 -31.04
N GLU A 27 13.99 -4.16 -31.92
CA GLU A 27 15.38 -3.80 -31.64
C GLU A 27 15.58 -2.27 -31.45
N PRO A 28 15.06 -1.39 -32.33
CA PRO A 28 15.01 0.05 -32.06
C PRO A 28 14.32 0.43 -30.75
N LEU A 29 13.22 -0.25 -30.38
CA LEU A 29 12.54 0.03 -29.11
C LEU A 29 13.45 -0.27 -27.92
N LEU A 30 14.20 -1.37 -27.97
CA LEU A 30 15.14 -1.70 -26.89
C LEU A 30 16.23 -0.64 -26.70
N LEU A 31 16.66 0.02 -27.79
CA LEU A 31 17.57 1.16 -27.71
C LEU A 31 16.91 2.38 -27.06
N LEU A 32 15.68 2.71 -27.47
CA LEU A 32 14.92 3.83 -26.89
C LEU A 32 14.57 3.61 -25.42
N LEU A 33 14.40 2.35 -24.99
CA LEU A 33 14.19 2.01 -23.59
C LEU A 33 15.43 2.26 -22.72
N ASN A 34 16.62 2.39 -23.31
CA ASN A 34 17.82 2.77 -22.55
C ASN A 34 17.85 4.26 -22.23
N GLU A 35 17.15 5.09 -23.00
CA GLU A 35 16.98 6.51 -22.71
C GLU A 35 16.12 6.70 -21.45
N ASN A 36 16.13 7.90 -20.87
CA ASN A 36 15.35 8.25 -19.69
C ASN A 36 14.25 9.27 -20.04
N GLY A 37 13.19 9.29 -19.23
CA GLY A 37 12.10 10.28 -19.36
C GLY A 37 10.98 9.85 -20.32
N PRO A 38 10.36 10.80 -21.04
CA PRO A 38 9.12 10.54 -21.79
C PRO A 38 9.30 9.57 -22.97
N VAL A 39 10.50 9.50 -23.55
CA VAL A 39 10.80 8.60 -24.67
C VAL A 39 10.70 7.13 -24.23
N ALA A 40 11.29 6.79 -23.09
CA ALA A 40 11.19 5.45 -22.52
C ALA A 40 9.74 5.09 -22.14
N ASP A 41 8.95 6.08 -21.70
CA ASP A 41 7.54 5.91 -21.34
C ASP A 41 6.66 5.53 -22.55
N GLU A 42 6.88 6.19 -23.68
CA GLU A 42 6.19 5.87 -24.93
C GLU A 42 6.70 4.57 -25.58
N ALA A 43 8.03 4.33 -25.51
CA ALA A 43 8.65 3.12 -26.05
C ALA A 43 8.15 1.86 -25.32
N ILE A 44 7.97 1.90 -24.00
CA ILE A 44 7.46 0.75 -23.25
C ILE A 44 5.98 0.46 -23.55
N ASP A 45 5.17 1.49 -23.79
CA ASP A 45 3.77 1.34 -24.19
C ASP A 45 3.62 0.79 -25.63
N LEU A 46 4.51 1.19 -26.54
CA LEU A 46 4.60 0.60 -27.87
C LEU A 46 5.07 -0.87 -27.81
N LEU A 47 6.09 -1.18 -27.01
CA LEU A 47 6.54 -2.57 -26.81
C LEU A 47 5.42 -3.45 -26.24
N ARG A 48 4.66 -2.94 -25.27
CA ARG A 48 3.47 -3.61 -24.72
C ARG A 48 2.45 -3.93 -25.81
N THR A 49 2.20 -2.98 -26.71
CA THR A 49 1.28 -3.14 -27.84
C THR A 49 1.77 -4.22 -28.80
N VAL A 50 3.06 -4.22 -29.11
CA VAL A 50 3.70 -5.24 -29.97
C VAL A 50 3.61 -6.64 -29.35
N ILE A 51 3.91 -6.80 -28.06
CA ILE A 51 3.79 -8.09 -27.35
C ILE A 51 2.36 -8.61 -27.40
N LYS A 52 1.37 -7.73 -27.15
CA LYS A 52 -0.05 -8.11 -27.10
C LYS A 52 -0.60 -8.55 -28.46
N LEU A 53 -0.21 -7.86 -29.54
CA LEU A 53 -0.80 -8.07 -30.87
C LEU A 53 0.03 -9.01 -31.75
N TYR A 54 1.35 -9.03 -31.59
CA TYR A 54 2.30 -9.77 -32.43
C TYR A 54 3.36 -10.49 -31.58
N PRO A 55 2.97 -11.40 -30.66
CA PRO A 55 3.89 -12.08 -29.76
C PRO A 55 5.02 -12.82 -30.49
N SER A 56 4.72 -13.48 -31.62
CA SER A 56 5.69 -14.20 -32.45
C SER A 56 6.86 -13.33 -32.90
N SER A 57 6.62 -12.04 -33.11
CA SER A 57 7.64 -11.07 -33.53
C SER A 57 8.67 -10.78 -32.45
N VAL A 58 8.29 -10.94 -31.18
CA VAL A 58 9.15 -10.65 -30.02
C VAL A 58 9.96 -11.88 -29.61
N ASN A 59 9.53 -13.09 -29.99
CA ASN A 59 10.12 -14.35 -29.50
C ASN A 59 11.63 -14.46 -29.75
N ARG A 60 12.13 -13.98 -30.90
CA ARG A 60 13.57 -13.98 -31.23
C ARG A 60 14.39 -13.06 -30.32
N HIS A 61 13.77 -12.01 -29.78
CA HIS A 61 14.40 -11.03 -28.89
C HIS A 61 14.01 -11.24 -27.42
N TYR A 62 13.32 -12.34 -27.08
CA TYR A 62 12.72 -12.56 -25.76
C TYR A 62 13.69 -12.30 -24.61
N ASN A 63 14.87 -12.94 -24.62
CA ASN A 63 15.84 -12.82 -23.53
C ASN A 63 16.41 -11.40 -23.45
N LYS A 64 16.60 -10.73 -24.59
CA LYS A 64 17.08 -9.35 -24.64
C LYS A 64 16.03 -8.38 -24.08
N VAL A 65 14.77 -8.58 -24.45
CA VAL A 65 13.63 -7.82 -23.91
C VAL A 65 13.51 -8.02 -22.40
N GLU A 66 13.61 -9.26 -21.93
CA GLU A 66 13.63 -9.58 -20.49
C GLU A 66 14.74 -8.82 -19.77
N SER A 67 15.98 -8.93 -20.24
CA SER A 67 17.14 -8.30 -19.61
C SER A 67 17.07 -6.77 -19.64
N THR A 68 16.64 -6.15 -20.74
CA THR A 68 16.51 -4.67 -20.83
C THR A 68 15.43 -4.16 -19.87
N ILE A 69 14.27 -4.81 -19.80
CA ILE A 69 13.19 -4.42 -18.89
C ILE A 69 13.63 -4.62 -17.43
N ALA A 70 14.25 -5.76 -17.12
CA ALA A 70 14.78 -6.04 -15.78
C ALA A 70 15.82 -5.00 -15.36
N ALA A 71 16.77 -4.67 -16.23
CA ALA A 71 17.80 -3.66 -15.97
C ALA A 71 17.19 -2.27 -15.68
N LYS A 72 16.12 -1.88 -16.38
CA LYS A 72 15.43 -0.61 -16.09
C LYS A 72 14.64 -0.64 -14.78
N ILE A 73 13.99 -1.75 -14.42
CA ILE A 73 13.36 -1.89 -13.10
C ILE A 73 14.41 -1.79 -11.99
N MET A 74 15.60 -2.36 -12.21
CA MET A 74 16.73 -2.37 -11.28
C MET A 74 17.61 -1.11 -11.37
N SER A 75 17.22 -0.08 -12.12
CA SER A 75 17.98 1.17 -12.25
C SER A 75 17.48 2.23 -11.25
N THR A 76 18.42 3.01 -10.71
CA THR A 76 18.15 4.12 -9.78
C THR A 76 17.46 5.33 -10.41
N GLU A 77 17.42 5.40 -11.74
CA GLU A 77 16.98 6.58 -12.50
C GLU A 77 15.50 6.54 -12.89
N VAL A 78 14.81 5.42 -12.65
CA VAL A 78 13.45 5.21 -13.13
C VAL A 78 12.43 5.65 -12.07
N ASN A 79 11.56 6.59 -12.45
CA ASN A 79 10.42 7.01 -11.61
C ASN A 79 9.48 5.81 -11.31
N VAL A 80 8.94 5.75 -10.09
CA VAL A 80 7.95 4.76 -9.63
C VAL A 80 6.84 4.46 -10.65
N LYS A 81 6.28 5.50 -11.30
CA LYS A 81 5.21 5.31 -12.31
C LYS A 81 5.70 4.53 -13.53
N LEU A 82 6.89 4.87 -14.03
CA LEU A 82 7.51 4.24 -15.18
C LEU A 82 7.97 2.81 -14.83
N SER A 83 8.54 2.60 -13.63
CA SER A 83 8.92 1.28 -13.13
C SER A 83 7.71 0.32 -13.06
N LYS A 84 6.53 0.82 -12.65
CA LYS A 84 5.28 0.04 -12.72
C LYS A 84 4.86 -0.32 -14.16
N LYS A 85 5.12 0.54 -15.16
CA LYS A 85 4.88 0.20 -16.57
C LYS A 85 5.82 -0.91 -17.04
N PHE A 86 7.12 -0.79 -16.74
CA PHE A 86 8.09 -1.85 -17.02
C PHE A 86 7.69 -3.19 -16.39
N ALA A 87 7.31 -3.19 -15.11
CA ALA A 87 6.82 -4.38 -14.41
C ALA A 87 5.58 -5.01 -15.08
N ARG A 88 4.64 -4.20 -15.59
CA ARG A 88 3.49 -4.72 -16.36
C ARG A 88 3.91 -5.39 -17.66
N VAL A 89 4.90 -4.84 -18.37
CA VAL A 89 5.40 -5.44 -19.62
C VAL A 89 6.18 -6.71 -19.32
N LEU A 90 6.99 -6.74 -18.25
CA LEU A 90 7.67 -7.94 -17.79
C LEU A 90 6.67 -9.08 -17.49
N ALA A 91 5.59 -8.76 -16.77
CA ALA A 91 4.52 -9.72 -16.44
C ALA A 91 3.80 -10.27 -17.69
N MET A 92 3.76 -9.52 -18.79
CA MET A 92 3.16 -9.95 -20.04
C MET A 92 4.12 -10.81 -20.89
N LEU A 93 5.44 -10.73 -20.66
CA LEU A 93 6.42 -11.38 -21.52
C LEU A 93 6.23 -12.90 -21.67
N PRO A 94 5.81 -13.67 -20.64
CA PRO A 94 5.51 -15.10 -20.79
C PRO A 94 4.41 -15.43 -21.81
N SER A 95 3.56 -14.46 -22.18
CA SER A 95 2.55 -14.63 -23.22
C SER A 95 3.13 -14.68 -24.64
N VAL A 96 4.43 -14.39 -24.81
CA VAL A 96 5.12 -14.51 -26.11
C VAL A 96 5.31 -15.96 -26.52
N ARG A 97 5.65 -16.84 -25.56
CA ARG A 97 5.90 -18.27 -25.80
C ARG A 97 4.74 -19.17 -25.41
N VAL A 98 3.85 -18.68 -24.53
CA VAL A 98 2.62 -19.38 -24.11
C VAL A 98 2.90 -20.82 -23.65
N SER A 99 3.63 -20.98 -22.56
CA SER A 99 3.85 -22.30 -21.94
C SER A 99 3.86 -22.16 -20.43
N GLU A 100 3.43 -23.23 -19.74
CA GLU A 100 3.48 -23.28 -18.28
C GLU A 100 4.89 -22.99 -17.77
N GLY A 101 5.91 -23.65 -18.35
CA GLY A 101 7.30 -23.47 -17.96
C GLY A 101 7.80 -22.03 -18.10
N THR A 102 7.37 -21.28 -19.11
CA THR A 102 7.80 -19.87 -19.27
C THR A 102 7.18 -18.96 -18.21
N TRP A 103 5.91 -19.18 -17.87
CA TRP A 103 5.25 -18.42 -16.80
C TRP A 103 5.86 -18.75 -15.44
N SER A 104 6.02 -20.04 -15.13
CA SER A 104 6.58 -20.52 -13.86
C SER A 104 8.03 -20.05 -13.67
N LEU A 105 8.84 -20.12 -14.72
CA LEU A 105 10.22 -19.60 -14.68
C LEU A 105 10.26 -18.09 -14.44
N MET A 106 9.40 -17.31 -15.11
CA MET A 106 9.38 -15.86 -14.96
C MET A 106 8.99 -15.45 -13.53
N ILE A 107 7.90 -16.01 -12.97
CA ILE A 107 7.49 -15.67 -11.60
C ILE A 107 8.55 -16.11 -10.58
N GLN A 108 9.18 -17.27 -10.78
CA GLN A 108 10.28 -17.75 -9.94
C GLN A 108 11.48 -16.80 -9.97
N LYS A 109 11.93 -16.36 -11.15
CA LYS A 109 13.01 -15.37 -11.30
C LYS A 109 12.71 -14.06 -10.58
N VAL A 110 11.48 -13.54 -10.73
CA VAL A 110 11.05 -12.30 -10.06
C VAL A 110 11.03 -12.48 -8.55
N LEU A 111 10.52 -13.60 -8.03
CA LEU A 111 10.50 -13.88 -6.59
C LEU A 111 11.91 -14.06 -6.01
N ILE A 112 12.83 -14.69 -6.74
CA ILE A 112 14.25 -14.77 -6.34
C ILE A 112 14.87 -13.37 -6.29
N GLY A 113 14.62 -12.54 -7.30
CA GLY A 113 15.08 -11.15 -7.33
C GLY A 113 14.60 -10.36 -6.11
N ILE A 114 13.30 -10.47 -5.77
CA ILE A 114 12.74 -9.86 -4.56
C ILE A 114 13.40 -10.41 -3.29
N ASN A 115 13.55 -11.75 -3.17
CA ASN A 115 14.13 -12.38 -2.00
C ASN A 115 15.57 -11.91 -1.74
N ASN A 116 16.36 -11.78 -2.80
CA ASN A 116 17.75 -11.30 -2.71
C ASN A 116 17.81 -9.82 -2.32
N LEU A 117 16.98 -8.97 -2.94
CA LEU A 117 16.89 -7.56 -2.55
C LEU A 117 16.47 -7.42 -1.09
N LEU A 118 15.54 -8.24 -0.61
CA LEU A 118 15.12 -8.25 0.80
C LEU A 118 16.22 -8.77 1.74
N ASN A 119 17.06 -9.72 1.31
CA ASN A 119 18.20 -10.17 2.12
C ASN A 119 19.13 -9.01 2.43
N ASP A 120 19.41 -8.18 1.42
CA ASP A 120 20.23 -6.97 1.60
C ASP A 120 19.50 -5.89 2.40
N ALA A 121 18.18 -5.77 2.23
CA ALA A 121 17.38 -4.72 2.86
C ALA A 121 17.08 -4.99 4.34
N PHE A 122 16.95 -6.27 4.73
CA PHE A 122 16.54 -6.68 6.09
C PHE A 122 17.69 -7.20 6.95
N VAL A 123 18.93 -7.00 6.54
CA VAL A 123 20.11 -7.28 7.38
C VAL A 123 19.93 -6.62 8.75
N GLY A 124 19.95 -7.44 9.82
CA GLY A 124 19.79 -6.98 11.21
C GLY A 124 18.34 -6.75 11.68
N LEU A 125 17.35 -6.75 10.78
CA LEU A 125 15.93 -6.59 11.11
C LEU A 125 15.19 -7.92 11.25
N GLU A 126 15.75 -9.01 10.74
CA GLU A 126 15.14 -10.34 10.79
C GLU A 126 16.16 -11.46 11.05
N GLU A 127 15.65 -12.69 11.19
CA GLU A 127 16.48 -13.89 11.30
C GLU A 127 17.06 -14.27 9.93
N GLU A 128 18.39 -14.43 9.85
CA GLU A 128 19.12 -14.72 8.59
C GLU A 128 18.64 -15.99 7.86
N LYS A 129 18.04 -16.94 8.59
CA LYS A 129 17.53 -18.18 8.00
C LYS A 129 16.30 -17.97 7.10
N LYS A 130 15.51 -16.90 7.31
CA LYS A 130 14.24 -16.69 6.58
C LYS A 130 14.45 -16.55 5.08
N GLY A 131 15.47 -15.81 4.66
CA GLY A 131 15.83 -15.66 3.25
C GLY A 131 16.23 -16.99 2.59
N ARG A 132 16.92 -17.85 3.35
CA ARG A 132 17.32 -19.20 2.90
C ARG A 132 16.11 -20.15 2.81
N GLU A 133 15.23 -20.15 3.80
CA GLU A 133 14.00 -20.95 3.80
C GLU A 133 13.13 -20.65 2.58
N ILE A 134 12.96 -19.37 2.23
CA ILE A 134 12.22 -18.98 1.02
C ILE A 134 12.96 -19.40 -0.25
N MET A 135 14.29 -19.26 -0.28
CA MET A 135 15.08 -19.70 -1.42
C MET A 135 14.90 -21.20 -1.68
N MET A 136 14.83 -22.03 -0.63
CA MET A 136 14.56 -23.47 -0.74
C MET A 136 13.15 -23.80 -1.27
N LEU A 137 12.17 -22.90 -1.06
CA LEU A 137 10.84 -23.03 -1.66
C LEU A 137 10.83 -22.65 -3.15
N LEU A 138 11.71 -21.73 -3.54
CA LEU A 138 11.82 -21.25 -4.92
C LEU A 138 12.71 -22.15 -5.77
N VAL A 139 13.78 -22.70 -5.21
CA VAL A 139 14.71 -23.61 -5.88
C VAL A 139 14.78 -24.91 -5.06
N PRO A 140 13.98 -25.92 -5.43
CA PRO A 140 14.02 -27.20 -4.74
C PRO A 140 15.42 -27.84 -4.79
N PRO A 141 15.82 -28.59 -3.75
CA PRO A 141 17.14 -29.22 -3.70
C PRO A 141 17.32 -30.19 -4.86
N GLY A 142 18.44 -30.07 -5.58
CA GLY A 142 18.77 -30.89 -6.75
C GLY A 142 18.48 -30.22 -8.11
N ASN A 143 17.83 -29.05 -8.12
CA ASN A 143 17.65 -28.25 -9.33
C ASN A 143 18.68 -27.12 -9.40
N ASP A 144 19.18 -26.83 -10.61
CA ASP A 144 20.00 -25.64 -10.83
C ASP A 144 19.16 -24.36 -10.62
N PRO A 145 19.75 -23.31 -10.01
CA PRO A 145 19.07 -22.03 -9.89
C PRO A 145 18.76 -21.48 -11.28
N PRO A 146 17.57 -20.89 -11.50
CA PRO A 146 17.23 -20.30 -12.79
C PRO A 146 18.19 -19.13 -13.10
N PRO A 147 18.37 -18.80 -14.40
CA PRO A 147 19.15 -17.63 -14.80
C PRO A 147 18.65 -16.37 -14.08
N VAL A 148 19.58 -15.55 -13.59
CA VAL A 148 19.26 -14.32 -12.86
C VAL A 148 18.38 -13.41 -13.72
N LEU A 149 17.44 -12.70 -13.07
CA LEU A 149 16.58 -11.74 -13.74
C LEU A 149 17.42 -10.54 -14.22
N GLY A 150 17.70 -10.50 -15.53
CA GLY A 150 18.64 -9.57 -16.13
C GLY A 150 20.08 -9.95 -15.79
N ASP A 151 20.91 -10.13 -16.83
CA ASP A 151 22.35 -10.40 -16.65
C ASP A 151 22.95 -9.38 -15.69
N GLN A 152 23.52 -9.88 -14.59
CA GLN A 152 23.98 -9.15 -13.40
C GLN A 152 24.55 -7.74 -13.71
N VAL A 153 23.71 -6.71 -13.58
CA VAL A 153 24.22 -5.35 -13.36
C VAL A 153 24.66 -5.32 -11.90
N LYS A 154 25.95 -5.60 -11.67
CA LYS A 154 26.58 -5.30 -10.37
C LYS A 154 26.31 -3.84 -10.07
N LEU A 155 25.52 -3.58 -9.02
CA LEU A 155 25.20 -2.24 -8.56
C LEU A 155 26.45 -1.65 -7.86
N GLY A 156 27.46 -1.32 -8.66
CA GLY A 156 28.66 -0.62 -8.25
C GLY A 156 28.39 0.88 -8.27
N GLY A 157 28.03 1.44 -7.12
CA GLY A 157 27.90 2.88 -6.95
C GLY A 157 27.78 3.22 -5.48
N ASN A 158 28.68 4.08 -4.99
CA ASN A 158 28.76 4.63 -3.63
C ASN A 158 27.51 5.45 -3.25
N LEU A 159 26.33 4.82 -3.17
CA LEU A 159 25.16 5.42 -2.55
C LEU A 159 25.16 5.06 -1.07
N HIS A 160 25.19 6.08 -0.19
CA HIS A 160 25.01 5.89 1.25
C HIS A 160 23.87 4.90 1.51
N VAL A 161 24.12 3.87 2.33
CA VAL A 161 23.20 2.78 2.67
C VAL A 161 21.78 3.29 3.00
N THR A 162 21.71 4.47 3.62
CA THR A 162 20.47 5.17 4.01
C THR A 162 19.63 5.68 2.84
N LYS A 163 20.22 6.24 1.78
CA LYS A 163 19.48 6.68 0.57
C LYS A 163 19.09 5.50 -0.32
N LYS A 164 19.83 4.40 -0.25
CA LYS A 164 19.60 3.20 -1.07
C LYS A 164 18.27 2.50 -0.75
N PHE A 165 17.87 2.42 0.53
CA PHE A 165 16.67 1.67 0.91
C PHE A 165 15.37 2.30 0.38
N GLY A 166 15.11 3.57 0.68
CA GLY A 166 13.87 4.25 0.28
C GLY A 166 13.84 4.70 -1.18
N VAL A 167 14.95 5.22 -1.72
CA VAL A 167 14.97 5.78 -3.08
C VAL A 167 15.05 4.68 -4.14
N PHE A 168 15.64 3.53 -3.80
CA PHE A 168 15.94 2.48 -4.77
C PHE A 168 15.34 1.13 -4.40
N THR A 169 15.68 0.57 -3.24
CA THR A 169 15.31 -0.81 -2.90
C THR A 169 13.79 -1.00 -2.80
N VAL A 170 13.09 -0.12 -2.06
CA VAL A 170 11.63 -0.22 -1.88
C VAL A 170 10.85 -0.03 -3.20
N PRO A 171 11.14 0.99 -4.04
CA PRO A 171 10.54 1.12 -5.36
C PRO A 171 10.77 -0.09 -6.27
N THR A 172 12.00 -0.61 -6.31
CA THR A 172 12.37 -1.77 -7.13
C THR A 172 11.63 -3.02 -6.67
N ILE A 173 11.64 -3.32 -5.36
CA ILE A 173 10.89 -4.44 -4.80
C ILE A 173 9.39 -4.28 -5.06
N SER A 174 8.85 -3.07 -4.88
CA SER A 174 7.43 -2.79 -5.13
C SER A 174 7.04 -2.98 -6.59
N ALA A 175 7.92 -2.62 -7.55
CA ALA A 175 7.69 -2.85 -8.96
C ALA A 175 7.73 -4.34 -9.32
N LEU A 176 8.66 -5.10 -8.76
CA LEU A 176 8.72 -6.56 -8.93
C LEU A 176 7.52 -7.26 -8.27
N ALA A 177 7.10 -6.83 -7.08
CA ALA A 177 5.87 -7.31 -6.45
C ALA A 177 4.65 -7.01 -7.32
N HIS A 178 4.59 -5.80 -7.92
CA HIS A 178 3.55 -5.43 -8.89
C HIS A 178 3.60 -6.31 -10.14
N CYS A 179 4.78 -6.70 -10.63
CA CYS A 179 4.93 -7.69 -11.70
C CYS A 179 4.25 -9.02 -11.32
N CYS A 180 4.53 -9.55 -10.12
CA CYS A 180 3.87 -10.75 -9.61
C CYS A 180 2.34 -10.58 -9.53
N CYS A 181 1.84 -9.44 -9.02
CA CYS A 181 0.40 -9.16 -8.97
C CYS A 181 -0.24 -9.25 -10.36
N MET A 182 0.40 -8.66 -11.37
CA MET A 182 -0.07 -8.69 -12.75
C MET A 182 -0.04 -10.10 -13.31
N MET A 183 1.01 -10.89 -13.07
CA MET A 183 1.11 -12.28 -13.51
C MET A 183 0.02 -13.16 -12.90
N LEU A 184 -0.33 -12.95 -11.62
CA LEU A 184 -1.32 -13.73 -10.88
C LEU A 184 -2.77 -13.41 -11.25
N THR A 185 -3.04 -12.19 -11.73
CA THR A 185 -4.41 -11.70 -11.96
C THR A 185 -4.77 -11.52 -13.43
N SER A 186 -3.77 -11.50 -14.33
CA SER A 186 -3.99 -11.42 -15.77
C SER A 186 -4.39 -12.76 -16.36
N TYR A 187 -5.17 -12.73 -17.44
CA TYR A 187 -5.48 -13.93 -18.20
C TYR A 187 -4.21 -14.53 -18.81
N TYR A 188 -4.01 -15.82 -18.60
CA TYR A 188 -3.00 -16.63 -19.28
C TYR A 188 -3.71 -17.83 -19.91
N PRO A 189 -3.47 -18.13 -21.20
CA PRO A 189 -4.26 -19.14 -21.93
C PRO A 189 -3.89 -20.59 -21.58
N VAL A 190 -2.93 -20.82 -20.68
CA VAL A 190 -2.49 -22.14 -20.21
C VAL A 190 -2.69 -22.22 -18.70
N GLN A 191 -3.09 -23.39 -18.19
CA GLN A 191 -3.16 -23.60 -16.74
C GLN A 191 -1.75 -23.59 -16.15
N VAL A 192 -1.54 -22.79 -15.09
CA VAL A 192 -0.25 -22.64 -14.43
C VAL A 192 -0.35 -22.99 -12.95
N THR A 193 0.71 -23.59 -12.43
CA THR A 193 0.82 -23.88 -11.01
C THR A 193 1.40 -22.66 -10.28
N VAL A 194 0.63 -22.08 -9.38
CA VAL A 194 1.06 -20.89 -8.63
C VAL A 194 1.98 -21.32 -7.48
N PRO A 195 3.17 -20.71 -7.28
CA PRO A 195 4.06 -21.01 -6.15
C PRO A 195 3.53 -20.40 -4.84
N GLY A 196 2.35 -20.85 -4.40
CA GLY A 196 1.60 -20.26 -3.28
C GLY A 196 2.37 -20.25 -1.96
N ARG A 197 3.12 -21.33 -1.66
CA ARG A 197 3.97 -21.40 -0.46
C ARG A 197 5.02 -20.30 -0.43
N ALA A 198 5.72 -20.08 -1.55
CA ALA A 198 6.77 -19.06 -1.63
C ALA A 198 6.17 -17.65 -1.56
N LEU A 199 5.06 -17.39 -2.26
CA LEU A 199 4.36 -16.10 -2.24
C LEU A 199 3.91 -15.73 -0.82
N ILE A 200 3.27 -16.66 -0.11
CA ILE A 200 2.78 -16.42 1.25
C ILE A 200 3.94 -16.27 2.24
N ALA A 201 5.00 -17.07 2.11
CA ALA A 201 6.19 -16.96 2.95
C ALA A 201 6.89 -15.61 2.77
N LEU A 202 7.00 -15.13 1.53
CA LEU A 202 7.60 -13.84 1.19
C LEU A 202 6.74 -12.67 1.71
N SER A 203 5.42 -12.72 1.50
CA SER A 203 4.49 -11.74 2.10
C SER A 203 4.57 -11.74 3.62
N ARG A 204 4.63 -12.91 4.26
CA ARG A 204 4.81 -13.02 5.71
C ARG A 204 6.12 -12.41 6.18
N ARG A 205 7.22 -12.68 5.46
CA ARG A 205 8.55 -12.15 5.78
C ARG A 205 8.53 -10.63 5.84
N VAL A 206 7.95 -9.98 4.84
CA VAL A 206 7.87 -8.52 4.76
C VAL A 206 6.90 -7.94 5.78
N LEU A 207 5.67 -8.46 5.85
CA LEU A 207 4.61 -7.87 6.67
C LEU A 207 4.86 -7.96 8.18
N LEU A 208 5.73 -8.89 8.64
CA LEU A 208 6.04 -9.06 10.06
C LEU A 208 7.33 -8.35 10.51
N VAL A 209 7.97 -7.57 9.64
CA VAL A 209 9.05 -6.66 10.04
C VAL A 209 8.42 -5.38 10.56
N ASP A 210 8.90 -4.87 11.68
CA ASP A 210 8.39 -3.65 12.33
C ASP A 210 9.45 -2.53 12.40
N GLY A 211 10.62 -2.75 11.80
CA GLY A 211 11.74 -1.83 11.82
C GLY A 211 12.54 -1.83 13.13
N SER A 212 12.20 -2.69 14.09
CA SER A 212 13.01 -2.88 15.30
C SER A 212 14.23 -3.74 15.01
N LEU A 213 15.40 -3.32 15.52
CA LEU A 213 16.63 -4.10 15.43
C LEU A 213 16.58 -5.25 16.44
N ARG A 214 16.62 -6.49 15.96
CA ARG A 214 16.51 -7.67 16.82
C ARG A 214 17.83 -8.03 17.52
N ASN A 215 18.96 -7.62 16.97
CA ASN A 215 20.29 -7.96 17.50
C ASN A 215 21.08 -6.72 17.93
N LYS A 216 21.51 -6.70 19.20
CA LYS A 216 22.45 -5.71 19.78
C LYS A 216 23.87 -5.79 19.18
N LEU A 217 24.11 -6.65 18.19
CA LEU A 217 25.44 -6.93 17.63
C LEU A 217 25.82 -6.03 16.45
N PHE A 218 24.92 -5.21 15.91
CA PHE A 218 25.29 -4.29 14.83
C PHE A 218 25.88 -3.00 15.38
N PRO A 219 27.16 -2.70 15.10
CA PRO A 219 27.71 -1.39 15.41
C PRO A 219 27.14 -0.39 14.39
N SER A 220 26.64 0.75 14.88
CA SER A 220 26.43 1.98 14.09
C SER A 220 25.32 2.05 13.03
N THR A 221 24.15 1.43 13.22
CA THR A 221 22.93 2.03 12.61
C THR A 221 22.58 3.27 13.43
N THR A 222 22.82 4.46 12.88
CA THR A 222 22.36 5.71 13.50
C THR A 222 20.84 5.67 13.67
N SER A 223 20.30 6.26 14.73
CA SER A 223 18.84 6.35 14.97
C SER A 223 18.07 6.83 13.73
N LEU A 224 18.67 7.76 12.98
CA LEU A 224 18.15 8.27 11.71
C LEU A 224 17.95 7.19 10.63
N HIS A 225 18.81 6.16 10.59
CA HIS A 225 18.66 5.07 9.62
C HIS A 225 17.46 4.18 9.95
N GLN A 226 17.26 3.89 11.23
CA GLN A 226 16.13 3.11 11.70
C GLN A 226 14.81 3.86 11.45
N GLU A 227 14.79 5.16 11.70
CA GLU A 227 13.64 6.03 11.43
C GLU A 227 13.26 6.06 9.94
N LEU A 228 14.24 6.15 9.05
CA LEU A 228 14.01 6.09 7.60
C LEU A 228 13.45 4.73 7.14
N ILE A 229 13.95 3.63 7.71
CA ILE A 229 13.40 2.29 7.43
C ILE A 229 11.95 2.22 7.89
N CYS A 230 11.66 2.66 9.12
CA CYS A 230 10.29 2.69 9.65
C CYS A 230 9.36 3.58 8.83
N PHE A 231 9.87 4.66 8.21
CA PHE A 231 9.10 5.54 7.34
C PHE A 231 8.71 4.88 6.01
N GLU A 232 9.63 4.11 5.41
CA GLU A 232 9.40 3.46 4.12
C GLU A 232 8.72 2.08 4.24
N LEU A 233 8.80 1.46 5.41
CA LEU A 233 8.24 0.13 5.64
C LEU A 233 6.72 0.02 5.39
N PRO A 234 5.87 1.01 5.75
CA PRO A 234 4.45 1.00 5.38
C PRO A 234 4.20 0.98 3.87
N SER A 235 5.06 1.64 3.07
CA SER A 235 4.92 1.63 1.61
C SER A 235 5.26 0.25 1.04
N LEU A 236 6.30 -0.40 1.59
CA LEU A 236 6.65 -1.77 1.27
C LEU A 236 5.54 -2.76 1.70
N HIS A 237 5.02 -2.63 2.93
CA HIS A 237 3.89 -3.43 3.42
C HIS A 237 2.68 -3.29 2.49
N SER A 238 2.37 -2.08 2.06
CA SER A 238 1.27 -1.79 1.14
C SER A 238 1.41 -2.58 -0.18
N SER A 239 2.63 -2.65 -0.75
CA SER A 239 2.91 -3.44 -1.96
C SER A 239 2.74 -4.95 -1.73
N PHE A 240 3.12 -5.45 -0.54
CA PHE A 240 2.99 -6.87 -0.22
C PHE A 240 1.58 -7.30 0.21
N LEU A 241 0.76 -6.37 0.71
CA LEU A 241 -0.68 -6.57 0.86
C LEU A 241 -1.36 -6.70 -0.51
N ASP A 242 -0.96 -5.88 -1.50
CA ASP A 242 -1.44 -6.03 -2.88
C ASP A 242 -1.02 -7.38 -3.47
N LEU A 243 0.20 -7.84 -3.19
CA LEU A 243 0.68 -9.16 -3.60
C LEU A 243 -0.11 -10.30 -2.93
N LEU A 244 -0.38 -10.20 -1.64
CA LEU A 244 -1.18 -11.19 -0.92
C LEU A 244 -2.61 -11.24 -1.47
N HIS A 245 -3.23 -10.08 -1.69
CA HIS A 245 -4.55 -9.97 -2.32
C HIS A 245 -4.56 -10.58 -3.74
N ALA A 246 -3.56 -10.27 -4.57
CA ALA A 246 -3.42 -10.86 -5.90
C ALA A 246 -3.18 -12.38 -5.87
N THR A 247 -2.42 -12.86 -4.87
CA THR A 247 -2.17 -14.30 -4.65
C THR A 247 -3.47 -15.02 -4.32
N ILE A 248 -4.26 -14.52 -3.37
CA ILE A 248 -5.57 -15.09 -3.01
C ILE A 248 -6.50 -15.11 -4.23
N LYS A 249 -6.57 -13.99 -4.98
CA LYS A 249 -7.41 -13.87 -6.18
C LYS A 249 -6.97 -14.79 -7.31
N GLY A 250 -5.65 -14.97 -7.51
CA GLY A 250 -5.07 -15.78 -8.57
C GLY A 250 -5.15 -17.28 -8.31
N MET A 251 -4.97 -17.71 -7.05
CA MET A 251 -4.95 -19.13 -6.68
C MET A 251 -6.33 -19.81 -6.76
N ARG A 252 -7.42 -19.06 -6.56
CA ARG A 252 -8.80 -19.58 -6.61
C ARG A 252 -8.95 -20.88 -5.80
N SER A 253 -9.24 -22.01 -6.46
CA SER A 253 -9.42 -23.32 -5.81
C SER A 253 -8.13 -23.90 -5.19
N GLN A 254 -6.95 -23.46 -5.62
CA GLN A 254 -5.66 -23.89 -5.06
C GLN A 254 -5.34 -23.23 -3.71
N LEU A 255 -6.20 -22.34 -3.21
CA LEU A 255 -6.00 -21.60 -1.98
C LEU A 255 -6.14 -22.46 -0.71
N LEU A 256 -6.95 -23.52 -0.77
CA LEU A 256 -7.38 -24.30 0.41
C LEU A 256 -6.21 -24.85 1.25
N PRO A 257 -5.14 -25.46 0.68
CA PRO A 257 -4.00 -25.94 1.45
C PRO A 257 -3.21 -24.84 2.18
N HIS A 258 -3.49 -23.57 1.86
CA HIS A 258 -2.78 -22.42 2.40
C HIS A 258 -3.63 -21.53 3.30
N ALA A 259 -4.93 -21.82 3.42
CA ALA A 259 -5.90 -20.98 4.13
C ALA A 259 -5.46 -20.66 5.57
N ALA A 260 -5.06 -21.68 6.34
CA ALA A 260 -4.60 -21.50 7.72
C ALA A 260 -3.38 -20.55 7.84
N ASN A 261 -2.43 -20.64 6.91
CA ASN A 261 -1.26 -19.77 6.91
C ASN A 261 -1.62 -18.32 6.59
N ILE A 262 -2.58 -18.11 5.69
CA ILE A 262 -3.08 -16.79 5.32
C ILE A 262 -3.90 -16.19 6.47
N VAL A 263 -4.81 -16.95 7.07
CA VAL A 263 -5.58 -16.52 8.24
C VAL A 263 -4.65 -16.07 9.36
N ARG A 264 -3.63 -16.88 9.68
CA ARG A 264 -2.65 -16.53 10.72
C ARG A 264 -1.88 -15.26 10.37
N LEU A 265 -1.42 -15.13 9.11
CA LEU A 265 -0.73 -13.93 8.64
C LEU A 265 -1.61 -12.67 8.75
N VAL A 266 -2.85 -12.74 8.27
CA VAL A 266 -3.81 -11.62 8.31
C VAL A 266 -4.13 -11.25 9.76
N THR A 267 -4.33 -12.24 10.62
CA THR A 267 -4.59 -12.05 12.06
C THR A 267 -3.42 -11.38 12.76
N ASP A 268 -2.20 -11.87 12.54
CA ASP A 268 -0.97 -11.30 13.11
C ASP A 268 -0.78 -9.86 12.61
N TYR A 269 -1.03 -9.61 11.31
CA TYR A 269 -0.84 -8.29 10.71
C TYR A 269 -1.90 -7.27 11.16
N PHE A 270 -3.16 -7.67 11.35
CA PHE A 270 -4.22 -6.78 11.85
C PHE A 270 -3.87 -6.14 13.20
N LYS A 271 -3.15 -6.88 14.06
CA LYS A 271 -2.70 -6.40 15.38
C LYS A 271 -1.66 -5.28 15.29
N ILE A 272 -0.83 -5.29 14.25
CA ILE A 272 0.25 -4.31 14.06
C ILE A 272 -0.13 -3.18 13.09
N ALA A 273 -1.14 -3.38 12.26
CA ALA A 273 -1.58 -2.41 11.27
C ALA A 273 -2.26 -1.20 11.92
N LYS A 274 -1.52 -0.10 12.08
CA LYS A 274 -2.04 1.17 12.63
C LYS A 274 -2.42 2.18 11.53
N LEU A 275 -1.76 2.13 10.38
CA LEU A 275 -1.96 3.11 9.32
C LEU A 275 -3.29 2.87 8.58
N PRO A 276 -4.12 3.89 8.35
CA PRO A 276 -5.43 3.73 7.69
C PRO A 276 -5.35 3.02 6.33
N THR A 277 -4.37 3.39 5.51
CA THR A 277 -4.18 2.83 4.16
C THR A 277 -3.84 1.34 4.19
N THR A 278 -3.07 0.87 5.18
CA THR A 278 -2.79 -0.56 5.34
C THR A 278 -4.01 -1.26 5.92
N ARG A 279 -4.65 -0.72 6.97
CA ARG A 279 -5.87 -1.28 7.58
C ARG A 279 -6.97 -1.55 6.54
N THR A 280 -7.28 -0.57 5.67
CA THR A 280 -8.27 -0.74 4.59
C THR A 280 -7.90 -1.89 3.66
N LYS A 281 -6.61 -2.08 3.32
CA LYS A 281 -6.16 -3.22 2.50
C LYS A 281 -6.29 -4.56 3.21
N VAL A 282 -6.05 -4.61 4.52
CA VAL A 282 -6.25 -5.85 5.29
C VAL A 282 -7.73 -6.23 5.32
N TYR A 283 -8.63 -5.25 5.51
CA TYR A 283 -10.08 -5.48 5.37
C TYR A 283 -10.43 -6.01 3.98
N SER A 284 -9.90 -5.40 2.91
CA SER A 284 -10.13 -5.88 1.53
C SER A 284 -9.67 -7.34 1.32
N ILE A 285 -8.53 -7.74 1.91
CA ILE A 285 -8.07 -9.13 1.87
C ILE A 285 -9.04 -10.06 2.61
N VAL A 286 -9.53 -9.65 3.78
CA VAL A 286 -10.53 -10.41 4.55
C VAL A 286 -11.83 -10.55 3.76
N GLN A 287 -12.33 -9.47 3.17
CA GLN A 287 -13.52 -9.48 2.31
C GLN A 287 -13.34 -10.47 1.15
N LEU A 288 -12.17 -10.48 0.51
CA LEU A 288 -11.85 -11.43 -0.56
C LEU A 288 -11.86 -12.87 -0.04
N LEU A 289 -11.30 -13.14 1.13
CA LEU A 289 -11.30 -14.48 1.73
C LEU A 289 -12.72 -14.96 2.05
N LEU A 290 -13.55 -14.10 2.65
CA LEU A 290 -14.95 -14.42 2.97
C LEU A 290 -15.77 -14.71 1.71
N THR A 291 -15.64 -13.86 0.68
CA THR A 291 -16.40 -14.00 -0.57
C THR A 291 -15.93 -15.18 -1.42
N SER A 292 -14.65 -15.54 -1.37
CA SER A 292 -14.10 -16.64 -2.19
C SER A 292 -14.22 -18.02 -1.56
N MET A 293 -14.23 -18.12 -0.22
CA MET A 293 -14.20 -19.41 0.48
C MET A 293 -15.43 -19.67 1.39
N GLY A 294 -16.27 -18.67 1.60
CA GLY A 294 -17.55 -18.82 2.30
C GLY A 294 -17.43 -19.08 3.80
N VAL A 295 -18.38 -19.88 4.31
CA VAL A 295 -18.67 -20.06 5.76
C VAL A 295 -17.48 -20.62 6.56
N GLY A 296 -16.65 -21.47 5.96
CA GLY A 296 -15.47 -22.00 6.65
C GLY A 296 -14.48 -20.89 7.05
N MET A 297 -14.33 -19.86 6.21
CA MET A 297 -13.44 -18.74 6.50
C MET A 297 -14.04 -17.74 7.48
N SER A 298 -15.37 -17.57 7.49
CA SER A 298 -16.01 -16.70 8.48
C SER A 298 -15.80 -17.24 9.89
N LEU A 299 -15.88 -18.55 10.11
CA LEU A 299 -15.56 -19.18 11.41
C LEU A 299 -14.16 -18.82 11.91
N HIS A 300 -13.14 -18.91 11.04
CA HIS A 300 -11.75 -18.69 11.44
C HIS A 300 -11.38 -17.21 11.59
N LEU A 301 -12.07 -16.30 10.91
CA LEU A 301 -11.78 -14.86 10.94
C LEU A 301 -12.73 -14.07 11.85
N LEU A 302 -13.80 -14.69 12.35
CA LEU A 302 -14.88 -14.04 13.09
C LEU A 302 -14.37 -13.13 14.21
N GLU A 303 -13.60 -13.68 15.15
CA GLU A 303 -13.12 -12.94 16.32
C GLU A 303 -12.24 -11.75 15.91
N VAL A 304 -11.36 -11.97 14.94
CA VAL A 304 -10.44 -10.95 14.43
C VAL A 304 -11.20 -9.83 13.73
N ILE A 305 -12.21 -10.16 12.91
CA ILE A 305 -13.04 -9.17 12.21
C ILE A 305 -13.82 -8.35 13.23
N VAL A 306 -14.55 -9.01 14.13
CA VAL A 306 -15.41 -8.32 15.10
C VAL A 306 -14.57 -7.44 16.03
N SER A 307 -13.46 -7.94 16.56
CA SER A 307 -12.63 -7.15 17.47
C SER A 307 -12.06 -5.91 16.80
N ASN A 308 -11.60 -6.02 15.54
CA ASN A 308 -11.05 -4.87 14.82
C ASN A 308 -12.13 -3.92 14.34
N ALA A 309 -13.26 -4.43 13.83
CA ALA A 309 -14.35 -3.60 13.37
C ALA A 309 -14.98 -2.81 14.52
N VAL A 310 -15.16 -3.44 15.70
CA VAL A 310 -15.58 -2.70 16.90
C VAL A 310 -14.56 -1.61 17.22
N GLY A 311 -13.27 -1.91 17.29
CA GLY A 311 -12.26 -0.90 17.62
C GLY A 311 -12.19 0.27 16.62
N ASP A 312 -12.34 0.01 15.32
CA ASP A 312 -12.30 1.04 14.28
C ASP A 312 -13.60 1.86 14.18
N LEU A 313 -14.72 1.31 14.66
CA LEU A 313 -16.03 1.96 14.59
C LEU A 313 -16.44 2.60 15.91
N ASP A 314 -15.89 2.16 17.04
CA ASP A 314 -16.13 2.65 18.41
C ASP A 314 -15.36 3.95 18.70
N ASP A 315 -15.38 4.87 17.73
CA ASP A 315 -15.20 6.27 18.04
C ASP A 315 -16.52 6.75 18.62
N ASN A 316 -16.53 7.23 19.87
CA ASN A 316 -17.66 7.96 20.45
C ASN A 316 -18.02 9.15 19.53
N CYS A 317 -18.82 8.90 18.50
CA CYS A 317 -19.23 9.81 17.42
C CYS A 317 -20.20 10.90 17.91
N VAL A 318 -20.39 11.03 19.21
CA VAL A 318 -21.55 11.70 19.81
C VAL A 318 -21.25 13.14 20.24
N LYS A 319 -20.02 13.67 20.18
CA LYS A 319 -19.75 14.99 20.79
C LYS A 319 -19.00 16.08 20.03
N GLU A 320 -18.42 15.85 18.84
CA GLU A 320 -17.48 16.86 18.30
C GLU A 320 -17.57 17.20 16.80
N MET A 321 -18.64 16.83 16.08
CA MET A 321 -18.85 17.36 14.72
C MET A 321 -19.29 18.85 14.73
N THR A 322 -19.67 19.39 15.90
CA THR A 322 -20.11 20.79 16.09
C THR A 322 -18.96 21.81 16.17
N LEU A 323 -17.69 21.36 16.23
CA LEU A 323 -16.53 22.26 16.41
C LEU A 323 -15.83 22.69 15.10
N PHE A 324 -16.18 22.11 13.96
CA PHE A 324 -15.60 22.47 12.66
C PHE A 324 -16.46 23.43 11.82
N SER A 325 -17.52 23.99 12.41
CA SER A 325 -18.38 24.99 11.75
C SER A 325 -18.36 26.33 12.50
N THR A 326 -17.27 27.07 12.37
CA THR A 326 -17.31 28.53 12.48
C THR A 326 -16.60 29.14 11.27
N ASN A 327 -17.40 29.62 10.32
CA ASN A 327 -16.92 30.50 9.26
C ASN A 327 -16.37 31.80 9.88
N PRO A 328 -15.33 32.42 9.30
CA PRO A 328 -14.86 33.73 9.75
C PRO A 328 -15.85 34.79 9.26
N SER A 329 -16.62 35.39 10.17
CA SER A 329 -17.47 36.53 9.85
C SER A 329 -16.62 37.77 9.56
N LYS A 330 -16.73 38.31 8.34
CA LYS A 330 -16.35 39.69 7.98
C LYS A 330 -17.50 40.65 8.29
N GLY A 331 -17.16 41.83 8.85
CA GLY A 331 -18.04 43.00 9.01
C GLY A 331 -17.63 43.80 10.26
N THR A 332 -16.66 44.71 10.18
CA THR A 332 -16.80 46.16 9.96
C THR A 332 -17.16 46.96 11.23
N SER A 333 -16.14 47.70 11.68
CA SER A 333 -16.06 48.91 12.54
C SER A 333 -17.10 49.19 13.63
N GLU A 334 -16.62 49.42 14.86
CA GLU A 334 -16.61 50.77 15.42
C GLU A 334 -15.58 50.92 16.56
N SER A 335 -15.13 52.15 16.73
CA SER A 335 -13.91 52.62 17.39
C SER A 335 -13.97 52.73 18.91
N LEU A 336 -12.82 52.63 19.59
CA LEU A 336 -12.42 53.63 20.62
C LEU A 336 -10.91 53.61 20.89
N SER A 337 -10.26 54.59 20.25
CA SER A 337 -9.03 55.34 20.60
C SER A 337 -8.16 54.91 21.80
N LYS A 338 -6.83 54.90 21.59
CA LYS A 338 -5.94 55.93 22.17
C LYS A 338 -4.60 56.06 21.40
N SER A 339 -4.41 57.30 20.95
CA SER A 339 -3.26 57.99 20.37
C SER A 339 -1.89 57.69 21.01
N TYR A 340 -0.81 57.64 20.22
CA TYR A 340 0.15 58.75 20.13
C TYR A 340 1.10 58.65 18.93
N SER A 341 1.24 59.81 18.31
CA SER A 341 1.92 60.19 17.07
C SER A 341 3.45 60.24 17.16
N LYS A 342 4.15 60.02 16.04
CA LYS A 342 4.84 61.09 15.28
C LYS A 342 5.56 60.56 14.02
N LYS A 343 5.21 61.21 12.90
CA LYS A 343 6.00 61.65 11.73
C LYS A 343 7.47 61.18 11.66
N ARG A 344 8.01 60.76 10.50
CA ARG A 344 8.14 61.55 9.26
C ARG A 344 8.65 60.68 8.08
N LYS A 345 8.21 61.03 6.87
CA LYS A 345 8.59 60.50 5.54
C LYS A 345 10.09 60.67 5.23
N GLN A 346 10.69 59.71 4.49
CA GLN A 346 11.21 59.84 3.11
C GLN A 346 12.19 58.69 2.76
N GLU A 347 11.89 57.99 1.67
CA GLU A 347 12.85 57.26 0.79
C GLU A 347 13.66 58.31 -0.04
N PRO A 348 14.71 57.97 -0.84
CA PRO A 348 15.28 56.66 -1.18
C PRO A 348 16.84 56.60 -1.32
N GLN A 349 17.30 55.41 -1.72
CA GLN A 349 18.42 55.13 -2.65
C GLN A 349 19.91 55.12 -2.19
N ILE A 350 20.54 54.00 -2.59
CA ILE A 350 21.81 53.88 -3.35
C ILE A 350 23.11 53.48 -2.62
N GLN A 351 23.62 52.33 -3.11
CA GLN A 351 25.00 51.90 -3.37
C GLN A 351 25.93 51.59 -2.18
N ASN A 352 26.37 50.33 -2.13
CA ASN A 352 27.72 49.86 -2.49
C ASN A 352 28.73 50.17 -1.38
N SER A 353 29.65 49.32 -0.97
CA SER A 353 30.12 48.02 -1.41
C SER A 353 31.38 47.75 -0.57
N HIS A 354 31.76 46.48 -0.42
CA HIS A 354 33.12 46.04 -0.08
C HIS A 354 33.64 46.43 1.32
N ALA A 355 34.52 45.69 1.98
CA ALA A 355 35.07 44.36 1.79
C ALA A 355 35.92 44.09 3.04
N SER A 356 36.15 42.80 3.32
CA SER A 356 37.28 42.28 4.10
C SER A 356 37.26 42.67 5.59
N GLY A 357 37.86 41.92 6.51
CA GLY A 357 38.58 40.67 6.50
C GLY A 357 38.46 40.17 7.94
N LEU A 358 38.24 38.88 8.13
CA LEU A 358 39.32 37.92 8.34
C LEU A 358 39.79 37.92 9.80
N GLU A 359 39.49 36.77 10.44
CA GLU A 359 40.29 36.16 11.52
C GLU A 359 40.27 36.86 12.88
N LYS A 360 40.38 36.17 14.02
CA LYS A 360 40.58 34.75 14.33
C LYS A 360 40.30 34.67 15.83
N ALA A 361 39.71 33.54 16.22
CA ALA A 361 40.10 32.79 17.40
C ALA A 361 39.92 33.51 18.78
N ALA A 362 39.75 32.86 19.91
CA ALA A 362 39.91 31.48 20.29
C ALA A 362 39.32 31.34 21.71
N ILE A 363 39.28 30.10 22.21
CA ILE A 363 39.39 29.76 23.64
C ILE A 363 38.09 29.87 24.46
N SER A 364 37.34 28.76 24.39
CA SER A 364 36.72 28.09 25.57
C SER A 364 37.76 27.76 26.66
N PRO A 365 37.47 27.03 27.76
CA PRO A 365 36.30 26.90 28.64
C PRO A 365 36.71 26.94 30.15
N LYS A 366 35.75 26.81 31.08
CA LYS A 366 35.80 25.98 32.34
C LYS A 366 34.63 26.39 33.25
N LYS A 367 33.63 25.53 33.50
CA LYS A 367 33.50 24.35 34.40
C LYS A 367 33.17 24.68 35.87
N MET A 368 32.05 24.10 36.33
CA MET A 368 31.74 23.61 37.71
C MET A 368 31.56 24.67 38.81
N LYS A 369 30.72 24.56 39.86
CA LYS A 369 29.85 23.50 40.43
C LYS A 369 29.03 24.11 41.60
N THR A 370 27.77 23.67 41.75
CA THR A 370 26.99 23.32 42.98
C THR A 370 26.63 24.30 44.13
N SER A 371 25.41 24.03 44.63
CA SER A 371 24.75 24.39 45.91
C SER A 371 24.03 25.76 45.91
N SER A 372 22.82 25.94 46.44
CA SER A 372 22.06 25.25 47.51
C SER A 372 20.55 25.56 47.40
N MET A 373 19.70 24.69 47.96
CA MET A 373 18.27 24.94 48.27
C MET A 373 18.15 25.40 49.73
N PRO A 374 17.12 26.18 50.15
CA PRO A 374 15.82 25.58 50.50
C PRO A 374 14.54 26.42 50.21
N THR A 375 13.49 25.69 49.79
CA THR A 375 12.05 25.81 50.10
C THR A 375 11.34 27.18 50.10
N SER A 376 10.39 27.38 49.16
CA SER A 376 8.95 27.43 49.50
C SER A 376 8.03 27.21 48.28
N SER A 377 7.01 26.40 48.54
CA SER A 377 5.78 26.08 47.81
C SER A 377 5.29 26.97 46.65
N LYS A 378 5.11 26.37 45.46
CA LYS A 378 3.78 26.15 44.84
C LYS A 378 3.92 25.17 43.67
N GLY A 379 3.30 23.99 43.81
CA GLY A 379 3.34 22.95 42.79
C GLY A 379 2.60 23.38 41.53
N MET A 380 3.30 23.38 40.40
CA MET A 380 2.73 23.37 39.06
C MET A 380 3.12 22.01 38.46
N THR A 381 2.16 21.10 38.40
CA THR A 381 2.28 19.84 37.65
C THR A 381 2.55 20.17 36.18
N PRO A 382 3.54 19.55 35.53
CA PRO A 382 3.75 19.72 34.10
C PRO A 382 2.57 19.11 33.35
N GLU A 383 1.96 19.93 32.49
CA GLU A 383 0.89 19.50 31.62
C GLU A 383 1.32 18.27 30.82
N THR A 384 0.50 17.23 30.94
CA THR A 384 0.57 16.03 30.10
C THR A 384 0.33 16.48 28.66
N PRO A 385 1.14 16.06 27.67
CA PRO A 385 0.84 16.36 26.29
C PRO A 385 -0.51 15.72 25.97
N GLY A 386 -1.50 16.57 25.68
CA GLY A 386 -2.87 16.19 25.40
C GLY A 386 -2.92 15.04 24.41
N ASP A 387 -3.61 13.98 24.80
CA ASP A 387 -3.89 12.81 24.00
C ASP A 387 -4.70 13.27 22.78
N VAL A 388 -4.00 13.56 21.67
CA VAL A 388 -4.64 13.84 20.39
C VAL A 388 -5.31 12.53 19.97
N ARG A 389 -6.59 12.39 20.34
CA ARG A 389 -7.40 11.23 20.00
C ARG A 389 -7.43 11.12 18.48
N MET A 390 -6.59 10.26 17.92
CA MET A 390 -6.58 9.99 16.49
C MET A 390 -7.92 9.34 16.13
N PHE A 391 -8.82 10.12 15.54
CA PHE A 391 -10.08 9.61 15.01
C PHE A 391 -9.81 8.62 13.88
N THR A 392 -10.59 7.55 13.83
CA THR A 392 -10.46 6.55 12.77
C THR A 392 -10.97 7.13 11.45
N PRO A 393 -10.16 7.14 10.37
CA PRO A 393 -10.58 7.75 9.11
C PRO A 393 -11.77 7.03 8.46
N LEU A 394 -12.57 7.79 7.73
CA LEU A 394 -13.82 7.31 7.12
C LEU A 394 -13.63 6.09 6.22
N CYS A 395 -12.52 6.01 5.48
CA CYS A 395 -12.19 4.87 4.63
C CYS A 395 -11.99 3.55 5.40
N VAL A 396 -11.47 3.62 6.63
CA VAL A 396 -11.33 2.44 7.50
C VAL A 396 -12.69 2.05 8.05
N LYS A 397 -13.51 3.02 8.48
CA LYS A 397 -14.88 2.76 8.95
C LYS A 397 -15.75 2.11 7.88
N ILE A 398 -15.69 2.62 6.65
CA ILE A 398 -16.40 2.03 5.50
C ILE A 398 -15.93 0.61 5.25
N ALA A 399 -14.61 0.38 5.19
CA ALA A 399 -14.07 -0.97 4.98
C ALA A 399 -14.47 -1.94 6.10
N ALA A 400 -14.51 -1.47 7.35
CA ALA A 400 -14.99 -2.26 8.49
C ALA A 400 -16.48 -2.62 8.35
N LEU A 401 -17.33 -1.64 8.01
CA LEU A 401 -18.77 -1.85 7.80
C LEU A 401 -19.06 -2.82 6.64
N GLU A 402 -18.40 -2.64 5.49
CA GLU A 402 -18.52 -3.55 4.34
C GLU A 402 -18.03 -4.96 4.69
N THR A 403 -17.00 -5.08 5.53
CA THR A 403 -16.52 -6.38 6.01
C THR A 403 -17.52 -7.04 6.95
N LEU A 404 -18.15 -6.28 7.85
CA LEU A 404 -19.22 -6.78 8.72
C LEU A 404 -20.44 -7.21 7.91
N GLU A 405 -20.85 -6.44 6.89
CA GLU A 405 -21.91 -6.81 5.96
C GLU A 405 -21.63 -8.19 5.33
N ILE A 406 -20.43 -8.38 4.78
CA ILE A 406 -20.03 -9.65 4.15
C ILE A 406 -19.99 -10.78 5.20
N LEU A 407 -19.44 -10.53 6.38
CA LEU A 407 -19.39 -11.50 7.47
C LEU A 407 -20.79 -11.96 7.87
N LEU A 408 -21.74 -11.03 7.97
CA LEU A 408 -23.13 -11.32 8.34
C LEU A 408 -23.86 -12.13 7.25
N ASN A 409 -23.65 -11.78 5.99
CA ASN A 409 -24.24 -12.51 4.87
C ASN A 409 -23.68 -13.94 4.73
N VAL A 410 -22.38 -14.13 4.99
CA VAL A 410 -21.71 -15.44 4.82
C VAL A 410 -21.79 -16.29 6.09
N GLY A 411 -21.64 -15.69 7.26
CA GLY A 411 -21.48 -16.38 8.55
C GLY A 411 -22.45 -15.92 9.63
N GLY A 412 -23.48 -15.13 9.33
CA GLY A 412 -24.39 -14.62 10.36
C GLY A 412 -25.28 -15.68 11.00
N SER A 413 -25.43 -16.86 10.38
CA SER A 413 -26.11 -18.02 10.97
C SER A 413 -25.23 -18.85 11.91
N LEU A 414 -23.96 -18.48 12.09
CA LEU A 414 -23.04 -19.18 12.98
C LEU A 414 -23.47 -19.01 14.45
N ARG A 415 -23.58 -20.13 15.17
CA ARG A 415 -24.15 -20.24 16.54
C ARG A 415 -23.27 -19.64 17.65
N THR A 416 -22.26 -18.85 17.31
CA THR A 416 -21.38 -18.21 18.29
C THR A 416 -22.02 -16.91 18.79
N ASP A 417 -23.09 -17.03 19.59
CA ASP A 417 -24.02 -15.91 19.85
C ASP A 417 -23.43 -14.71 20.61
N HIS A 418 -22.24 -14.82 21.22
CA HIS A 418 -21.69 -13.78 22.11
C HIS A 418 -21.28 -12.48 21.40
N TRP A 419 -20.97 -12.51 20.10
CA TRP A 419 -20.58 -11.31 19.34
C TRP A 419 -21.79 -10.60 18.71
N ARG A 420 -22.90 -11.33 18.49
CA ARG A 420 -24.02 -10.89 17.66
C ARG A 420 -24.71 -9.66 18.25
N ALA A 421 -25.08 -9.71 19.53
CA ALA A 421 -25.72 -8.60 20.23
C ALA A 421 -24.85 -7.33 20.25
N LYS A 422 -23.52 -7.49 20.40
CA LYS A 422 -22.56 -6.37 20.38
C LYS A 422 -22.50 -5.72 19.01
N VAL A 423 -22.45 -6.52 17.93
CA VAL A 423 -22.44 -5.99 16.57
C VAL A 423 -23.77 -5.35 16.20
N ASP A 424 -24.90 -5.93 16.62
CA ASP A 424 -26.23 -5.34 16.35
C ASP A 424 -26.39 -3.97 16.99
N LEU A 425 -25.99 -3.83 18.26
CA LEU A 425 -25.98 -2.54 18.96
C LEU A 425 -25.05 -1.53 18.29
N LEU A 426 -23.86 -1.96 17.85
CA LEU A 426 -22.92 -1.10 17.13
C LEU A 426 -23.53 -0.58 15.83
N LEU A 427 -24.10 -1.47 15.01
CA LEU A 427 -24.65 -1.13 13.69
C LEU A 427 -25.86 -0.19 13.78
N ILE A 428 -26.78 -0.41 14.73
CA ILE A 428 -27.94 0.49 14.89
C ILE A 428 -27.50 1.89 15.33
N ASN A 429 -26.53 1.99 16.25
CA ASN A 429 -26.02 3.27 16.72
C ASN A 429 -25.33 4.06 15.59
N ILE A 430 -24.51 3.38 14.78
CA ILE A 430 -23.83 3.99 13.63
C ILE A 430 -24.82 4.40 12.54
N ALA A 431 -25.82 3.56 12.24
CA ALA A 431 -26.84 3.88 11.26
C ALA A 431 -27.71 5.08 11.70
N THR A 432 -27.99 5.18 13.00
CA THR A 432 -28.71 6.33 13.59
C THR A 432 -27.88 7.60 13.44
N SER A 433 -26.60 7.59 13.86
CA SER A 433 -25.73 8.77 13.77
C SER A 433 -25.46 9.21 12.32
N ALA A 434 -25.35 8.26 11.38
CA ALA A 434 -25.20 8.54 9.95
C ALA A 434 -26.47 9.14 9.33
N CYS A 435 -27.65 8.82 9.87
CA CYS A 435 -28.92 9.42 9.46
C CYS A 435 -28.99 10.89 9.89
N ASP A 436 -28.65 11.17 11.15
CA ASP A 436 -28.76 12.50 11.75
C ASP A 436 -27.75 13.49 11.13
N SER A 437 -26.57 13.00 10.73
CA SER A 437 -25.52 13.80 10.07
C SER A 437 -25.91 14.30 8.66
N GLY A 438 -26.96 13.73 8.06
CA GLY A 438 -27.41 14.05 6.70
C GLY A 438 -28.42 15.21 6.62
N ALA A 439 -28.90 15.74 7.74
CA ALA A 439 -30.01 16.70 7.76
C ALA A 439 -29.60 18.18 7.50
N GLY A 440 -28.31 18.49 7.34
CA GLY A 440 -27.81 19.88 7.40
C GLY A 440 -26.86 20.36 6.30
N TYR A 441 -26.58 19.58 5.24
CA TYR A 441 -25.54 19.97 4.27
C TYR A 441 -26.03 19.89 2.81
N GLU A 442 -26.03 21.04 2.13
CA GLU A 442 -26.11 21.10 0.66
C GLU A 442 -24.90 20.39 0.03
N PRO A 443 -25.08 19.73 -1.13
CA PRO A 443 -24.00 19.00 -1.78
C PRO A 443 -23.02 19.97 -2.44
N SER A 444 -21.97 20.38 -1.72
CA SER A 444 -20.80 20.99 -2.38
C SER A 444 -20.08 19.92 -3.19
N THR A 445 -19.87 20.21 -4.47
CA THR A 445 -19.20 19.37 -5.47
C THR A 445 -17.87 18.80 -4.95
N THR A 446 -17.86 17.51 -4.61
CA THR A 446 -16.67 16.79 -4.14
C THR A 446 -15.85 16.31 -5.34
N LYS A 447 -14.53 16.53 -5.29
CA LYS A 447 -13.58 16.07 -6.31
C LYS A 447 -13.45 14.53 -6.27
N VAL A 448 -13.23 13.93 -7.43
CA VAL A 448 -12.98 12.49 -7.61
C VAL A 448 -11.81 12.05 -6.71
N GLY A 449 -12.10 11.29 -5.65
CA GLY A 449 -11.10 10.67 -4.78
C GLY A 449 -11.38 10.75 -3.27
N GLU A 450 -12.29 11.60 -2.80
CA GLU A 450 -12.67 11.66 -1.39
C GLU A 450 -13.77 10.64 -1.08
N THR A 451 -13.53 9.77 -0.09
CA THR A 451 -14.55 8.84 0.39
C THR A 451 -15.69 9.67 0.99
N SER A 452 -16.85 9.69 0.35
CA SER A 452 -17.93 10.60 0.71
C SER A 452 -18.70 10.13 1.94
N ILE A 453 -19.28 11.08 2.67
CA ILE A 453 -20.22 10.81 3.79
C ILE A 453 -21.40 9.95 3.29
N SER A 454 -21.82 10.11 2.04
CA SER A 454 -22.85 9.29 1.41
C SER A 454 -22.45 7.81 1.30
N HIS A 455 -21.18 7.52 0.98
CA HIS A 455 -20.67 6.14 0.97
C HIS A 455 -20.68 5.53 2.36
N PHE A 456 -20.30 6.31 3.39
CA PHE A 456 -20.39 5.86 4.77
C PHE A 456 -21.83 5.55 5.18
N ARG A 457 -22.77 6.46 4.92
CA ARG A 457 -24.20 6.24 5.20
C ARG A 457 -24.73 4.99 4.51
N LEU A 458 -24.40 4.79 3.24
CA LEU A 458 -24.79 3.59 2.49
C LEU A 458 -24.20 2.31 3.12
N ALA A 459 -22.91 2.30 3.46
CA ALA A 459 -22.27 1.15 4.10
C ALA A 459 -22.90 0.81 5.45
N SER A 460 -23.22 1.83 6.27
CA SER A 460 -23.89 1.67 7.56
C SER A 460 -25.25 1.00 7.42
N TYR A 461 -26.05 1.45 6.45
CA TYR A 461 -27.38 0.89 6.19
C TYR A 461 -27.32 -0.52 5.60
N LYS A 462 -26.39 -0.81 4.70
CA LYS A 462 -26.20 -2.17 4.18
C LYS A 462 -25.79 -3.15 5.27
N ALA A 463 -24.85 -2.76 6.13
CA ALA A 463 -24.43 -3.59 7.26
C ALA A 463 -25.59 -3.82 8.26
N LEU A 464 -26.39 -2.80 8.57
CA LEU A 464 -27.58 -2.94 9.42
C LEU A 464 -28.62 -3.88 8.79
N LEU A 465 -28.87 -3.75 7.49
CA LEU A 465 -29.79 -4.63 6.76
C LEU A 465 -29.28 -6.08 6.78
N ALA A 466 -28.00 -6.31 6.50
CA ALA A 466 -27.39 -7.64 6.58
C ALA A 466 -27.51 -8.24 8.00
N SER A 467 -27.44 -7.40 9.04
CA SER A 467 -27.70 -7.84 10.40
C SER A 467 -29.15 -8.36 10.55
N PHE A 468 -30.15 -7.61 10.09
CA PHE A 468 -31.54 -8.05 10.20
C PHE A 468 -31.85 -9.32 9.42
N LEU A 469 -31.24 -9.47 8.23
CA LEU A 469 -31.49 -10.62 7.36
C LEU A 469 -30.76 -11.91 7.80
N SER A 470 -29.71 -11.78 8.62
CA SER A 470 -28.86 -12.90 9.00
C SER A 470 -29.32 -13.66 10.26
N SER A 471 -30.46 -13.30 10.87
CA SER A 471 -31.00 -13.95 12.08
C SER A 471 -32.14 -14.94 11.74
N PRO A 472 -31.85 -16.23 11.47
CA PRO A 472 -32.88 -17.20 11.08
C PRO A 472 -33.79 -17.68 12.22
N HIS A 473 -33.38 -17.55 13.49
CA HIS A 473 -34.06 -18.22 14.62
C HIS A 473 -34.66 -17.27 15.67
N ALA A 474 -34.50 -15.96 15.51
CA ALA A 474 -35.05 -14.96 16.42
C ALA A 474 -35.31 -13.64 15.70
N ARG A 475 -36.29 -12.87 16.22
CA ARG A 475 -36.53 -11.50 15.76
C ARG A 475 -35.24 -10.69 15.95
N PRO A 476 -34.71 -10.04 14.90
CA PRO A 476 -33.51 -9.22 15.03
C PRO A 476 -33.67 -8.14 16.10
N LEU A 477 -32.63 -7.95 16.90
CA LEU A 477 -32.56 -6.84 17.85
C LEU A 477 -32.66 -5.52 17.07
N TYR A 478 -33.35 -4.53 17.64
CA TYR A 478 -33.54 -3.19 17.05
C TYR A 478 -34.27 -3.11 15.71
N LEU A 479 -34.94 -4.19 15.25
CA LEU A 479 -35.67 -4.19 13.97
C LEU A 479 -36.65 -3.01 13.84
N ALA A 480 -37.43 -2.72 14.89
CA ALA A 480 -38.39 -1.60 14.86
C ALA A 480 -37.69 -0.25 14.63
N GLN A 481 -36.63 0.03 15.40
CA GLN A 481 -35.83 1.25 15.27
C GLN A 481 -35.16 1.34 13.89
N GLY A 482 -34.56 0.25 13.41
CA GLY A 482 -33.94 0.22 12.09
C GLY A 482 -34.93 0.42 10.95
N THR A 483 -36.12 -0.16 11.01
CA THR A 483 -37.16 0.05 9.98
C THR A 483 -37.61 1.50 9.89
N GLU A 484 -37.60 2.25 11.01
CA GLU A 484 -37.87 3.68 10.99
C GLU A 484 -36.75 4.45 10.28
N LEU A 485 -35.49 4.10 10.52
CA LEU A 485 -34.34 4.71 9.83
C LEU A 485 -34.38 4.49 8.31
N PHE A 486 -34.80 3.31 7.84
CA PHE A 486 -34.92 3.02 6.40
C PHE A 486 -36.08 3.75 5.72
N ARG A 487 -37.08 4.24 6.47
CA ARG A 487 -38.17 5.05 5.90
C ARG A 487 -37.79 6.51 5.72
N LYS A 488 -36.81 7.01 6.47
CA LYS A 488 -36.24 8.36 6.36
C LYS A 488 -35.22 8.39 5.23
#